data_AF-A0A4Q0I0N3-F1
#
_entry.id   AF-A0A4Q0I0N3-F1
#
_cell.length_a   1.000
_cell.length_b   1.000
_cell.length_c   1.000
_cell.angle_alpha   90.00
_cell.angle_beta   90.00
_cell.angle_gamma   90.00
#
_symmetry.space_group_name_H-M   'P 1'
#
loop_
_entity.id
_entity.type
_entity.pdbx_description
1 polymer ?
#
loop_
_entity_poly.entity_id
_entity_poly.type
_entity_poly.pdbx_seq_one_letter_code
_entity_poly.pdbx_strand_id
1 'polypeptide(L)'
;MHRNDEMSDRLSWEQHGYYIHLELVKESPNIVNYHTHGLLHSRGNPDFKITDPIDPFMAVSIFRELVELIDQGVGINPGMQIKDILTGLIIEISETNESDMLKITLSKSQLG
;
A
#
# COMPACT_ATOMS: atom_id res chain seq x y z
N MET A 1 9.47 -21.80 5.62
CA MET A 1 8.15 -21.25 5.30
C MET A 1 8.42 -20.10 4.33
N HIS A 2 8.59 -20.39 3.03
CA HIS A 2 9.03 -19.43 1.99
C HIS A 2 8.40 -19.74 0.61
N ARG A 3 8.16 -21.02 0.26
CA ARG A 3 7.61 -21.39 -1.06
C ARG A 3 6.14 -21.01 -1.31
N ASN A 4 5.33 -20.85 -0.27
CA ASN A 4 3.90 -20.59 -0.44
C ASN A 4 3.64 -19.12 -0.77
N ASP A 5 4.47 -18.22 -0.26
CA ASP A 5 4.34 -16.78 -0.49
C ASP A 5 4.79 -16.45 -1.92
N GLU A 6 5.95 -16.94 -2.37
CA GLU A 6 6.44 -16.76 -3.74
C GLU A 6 5.43 -17.25 -4.82
N MET A 7 4.75 -18.37 -4.57
CA MET A 7 3.72 -18.88 -5.49
C MET A 7 2.47 -18.00 -5.48
N SER A 8 2.08 -17.49 -4.30
CA SER A 8 0.96 -16.55 -4.14
C SER A 8 1.24 -15.21 -4.83
N ASP A 9 2.47 -14.71 -4.71
CA ASP A 9 2.92 -13.48 -5.34
C ASP A 9 2.94 -13.61 -6.85
N ARG A 10 3.48 -14.73 -7.35
CA ARG A 10 3.51 -15.02 -8.78
C ARG A 10 2.10 -15.07 -9.36
N LEU A 11 1.17 -15.75 -8.69
CA LEU A 11 -0.23 -15.81 -9.12
C LEU A 11 -0.88 -14.43 -9.11
N SER A 12 -0.64 -13.62 -8.06
CA SER A 12 -1.18 -12.27 -7.95
C SER A 12 -0.62 -11.35 -9.05
N TRP A 13 0.68 -11.45 -9.32
CA TRP A 13 1.33 -10.77 -10.43
C TRP A 13 0.73 -11.16 -11.79
N GLU A 14 0.59 -12.46 -12.06
CA GLU A 14 0.02 -12.96 -13.32
C GLU A 14 -1.44 -12.52 -13.53
N GLN A 15 -2.22 -12.40 -12.45
CA GLN A 15 -3.65 -12.04 -12.52
C GLN A 15 -3.91 -10.54 -12.51
N HIS A 16 -3.12 -9.78 -11.76
CA HIS A 16 -3.41 -8.37 -11.44
C HIS A 16 -2.28 -7.40 -11.81
N GLY A 17 -1.10 -7.91 -12.15
CA GLY A 17 0.09 -7.10 -12.45
C GLY A 17 0.75 -6.48 -11.22
N TYR A 18 0.37 -6.89 -10.01
CA TYR A 18 1.00 -6.48 -8.75
C TYR A 18 0.70 -7.50 -7.65
N TYR A 19 1.43 -7.43 -6.53
CA TYR A 19 1.16 -8.21 -5.33
C TYR A 19 1.44 -7.37 -4.07
N ILE A 20 0.98 -7.85 -2.91
CA ILE A 20 1.12 -7.17 -1.61
C ILE A 20 1.96 -8.05 -0.69
N HIS A 21 2.98 -7.46 -0.09
CA HIS A 21 3.89 -8.10 0.85
C HIS A 21 3.74 -7.58 2.26
N LEU A 22 4.11 -8.45 3.20
CA LEU A 22 4.17 -8.18 4.63
C LEU A 22 5.55 -8.61 5.11
N GLU A 23 6.35 -7.64 5.54
CA GLU A 23 7.68 -7.89 6.07
C GLU A 23 7.83 -7.34 7.48
N LEU A 24 8.41 -8.12 8.39
CA LEU A 24 8.78 -7.62 9.70
C LEU A 24 10.05 -6.78 9.60
N VAL A 25 10.01 -5.57 10.16
CA VAL A 25 11.20 -4.71 10.19
C VAL A 25 12.22 -5.32 11.16
N LYS A 26 13.37 -5.76 10.64
CA LYS A 26 14.41 -6.47 11.43
C LYS A 26 14.84 -5.71 12.68
N GLU A 27 14.95 -4.39 12.59
CA GLU A 27 15.38 -3.50 13.67
C GLU A 27 14.24 -3.12 14.62
N SER A 28 13.00 -3.45 14.28
CA SER A 28 11.80 -3.12 15.04
C SER A 28 10.74 -4.18 14.79
N PRO A 29 10.85 -5.37 15.41
CA PRO A 29 10.03 -6.54 15.09
C PRO A 29 8.53 -6.36 15.39
N ASN A 30 8.16 -5.30 16.10
CA ASN A 30 6.77 -4.91 16.33
C ASN A 30 6.19 -4.04 15.21
N ILE A 31 7.02 -3.61 14.25
CA ILE A 31 6.62 -2.85 13.07
C ILE A 31 6.54 -3.81 11.91
N VAL A 32 5.35 -3.83 11.30
CA VAL A 32 5.09 -4.54 10.06
C VAL A 32 5.19 -3.53 8.92
N ASN A 33 5.97 -3.87 7.91
CA ASN A 33 6.08 -3.15 6.66
C ASN A 33 5.19 -3.83 5.63
N TYR A 34 4.01 -3.25 5.40
CA TYR A 34 3.13 -3.65 4.30
C TYR A 34 3.49 -2.85 3.07
N HIS A 35 3.64 -3.49 1.92
CA HIS A 35 3.91 -2.77 0.68
C HIS A 35 3.45 -3.51 -0.57
N THR A 36 3.21 -2.78 -1.65
CA THR A 36 2.96 -3.36 -2.96
C THR A 36 4.27 -3.58 -3.72
N HIS A 37 4.21 -4.45 -4.71
CA HIS A 37 5.24 -4.58 -5.74
C HIS A 37 4.60 -4.58 -7.11
N GLY A 38 5.26 -3.89 -8.06
CA GLY A 38 4.99 -4.04 -9.48
C GLY A 38 4.01 -3.03 -10.06
N LEU A 39 3.54 -2.06 -9.27
CA LEU A 39 2.71 -0.96 -9.78
C LEU A 39 3.44 -0.12 -10.82
N LEU A 40 4.75 0.04 -10.68
CA LEU A 40 5.55 0.82 -11.63
C LEU A 40 5.55 0.16 -13.01
N HIS A 41 5.64 -1.16 -13.06
CA HIS A 41 5.65 -1.92 -14.30
C HIS A 41 4.27 -2.09 -14.93
N SER A 42 3.23 -2.31 -14.12
CA SER A 42 1.88 -2.57 -14.63
C SER A 42 1.09 -1.30 -14.94
N ARG A 43 1.31 -0.23 -14.18
CA ARG A 43 0.50 1.01 -14.21
C ARG A 43 1.32 2.29 -14.32
N GLY A 44 2.65 2.21 -14.34
CA GLY A 44 3.51 3.39 -14.36
C GLY A 44 3.46 4.25 -13.08
N ASN A 45 3.00 3.67 -11.96
CA ASN A 45 2.87 4.37 -10.68
C ASN A 45 3.84 3.80 -9.63
N PRO A 46 4.36 4.62 -8.69
CA PRO A 46 5.14 4.09 -7.57
C PRO A 46 4.37 3.04 -6.76
N ASP A 47 5.10 2.10 -6.17
CA ASP A 47 4.55 1.17 -5.20
C ASP A 47 4.18 1.89 -3.89
N PHE A 48 3.30 1.28 -3.10
CA PHE A 48 2.81 1.85 -1.85
C PHE A 48 3.37 1.14 -0.64
N LYS A 49 3.52 1.88 0.47
CA LYS A 49 4.04 1.35 1.73
C LYS A 49 3.27 1.89 2.94
N ILE A 50 2.91 1.00 3.87
CA ILE A 50 2.33 1.34 5.18
C ILE A 50 3.19 0.71 6.27
N THR A 51 3.62 1.53 7.24
CA THR A 51 4.34 1.08 8.45
C THR A 51 3.59 1.38 9.74
N ASP A 52 2.41 1.98 9.63
CA ASP A 52 1.57 2.28 10.80
C ASP A 52 1.01 0.99 11.39
N PRO A 53 0.81 0.92 12.73
CA PRO A 53 0.25 -0.25 13.38
C PRO A 53 -1.24 -0.37 13.06
N ILE A 54 -1.56 -1.07 11.97
CA ILE A 54 -2.92 -1.32 11.51
C ILE A 54 -3.19 -2.80 11.29
N ASP A 55 -4.46 -3.15 11.24
CA ASP A 55 -4.89 -4.51 10.92
C ASP A 55 -4.47 -4.88 9.46
N PRO A 56 -3.94 -6.10 9.22
CA PRO A 56 -3.54 -6.54 7.89
C PRO A 56 -4.63 -6.44 6.83
N PHE A 57 -5.90 -6.72 7.17
CA PHE A 57 -7.01 -6.60 6.22
C PHE A 57 -7.26 -5.14 5.83
N MET A 58 -7.06 -4.20 6.76
CA MET A 58 -7.14 -2.77 6.45
C MET A 58 -6.03 -2.35 5.50
N ALA A 59 -4.78 -2.77 5.73
CA ALA A 59 -3.66 -2.47 4.84
C ALA A 59 -3.93 -2.96 3.41
N VAL A 60 -4.37 -4.21 3.27
CA VAL A 60 -4.73 -4.80 1.97
C VAL A 60 -5.88 -4.05 1.31
N SER A 61 -6.91 -3.67 2.06
CA SER A 61 -8.07 -2.93 1.53
C SER A 61 -7.66 -1.55 1.01
N ILE A 62 -6.80 -0.84 1.75
CA ILE A 62 -6.27 0.46 1.33
C ILE A 62 -5.50 0.34 0.02
N PHE A 63 -4.59 -0.65 -0.10
CA PHE A 63 -3.83 -0.82 -1.33
C PHE A 63 -4.73 -1.14 -2.52
N ARG A 64 -5.71 -2.02 -2.35
CA ARG A 64 -6.64 -2.37 -3.43
C ARG A 64 -7.43 -1.15 -3.91
N GLU A 65 -7.92 -0.34 -2.99
CA GLU A 65 -8.67 0.87 -3.32
C GLU A 65 -7.78 1.90 -4.05
N LEU A 66 -6.54 2.11 -3.59
CA LEU A 66 -5.60 3.01 -4.26
C LEU A 66 -5.24 2.52 -5.66
N VAL A 67 -5.10 1.21 -5.85
CA VAL A 67 -4.87 0.62 -7.17
C VAL A 67 -6.10 0.78 -8.06
N GLU A 68 -7.31 0.62 -7.53
CA GLU A 68 -8.54 0.86 -8.28
C GLU A 68 -8.67 2.33 -8.71
N LEU A 69 -8.30 3.28 -7.86
CA LEU A 69 -8.21 4.69 -8.22
C LEU A 69 -7.22 4.93 -9.37
N ILE A 70 -6.04 4.30 -9.33
CA ILE A 70 -5.07 4.34 -10.44
C ILE A 70 -5.66 3.76 -11.72
N ASP A 71 -6.35 2.62 -11.62
CA ASP A 71 -6.97 1.94 -12.76
C ASP A 71 -8.12 2.79 -13.36
N GLN A 72 -8.74 3.66 -12.56
CA GLN A 72 -9.70 4.69 -13.00
C GLN A 72 -9.03 5.97 -13.56
N GLY A 73 -7.69 6.03 -13.58
CA GLY A 73 -6.92 7.16 -14.11
C GLY A 73 -6.63 8.27 -13.09
N VAL A 74 -6.88 8.04 -11.80
CA VAL A 74 -6.55 8.99 -10.73
C VAL A 74 -5.06 8.91 -10.42
N GLY A 75 -4.35 10.03 -10.59
CA GLY A 75 -2.95 10.13 -10.20
C GLY A 75 -2.79 10.23 -8.67
N ILE A 76 -1.99 9.35 -8.08
CA ILE A 76 -1.68 9.36 -6.65
C ILE A 76 -0.30 9.99 -6.44
N ASN A 77 -0.24 11.12 -5.75
CA ASN A 77 0.95 11.96 -5.62
C ASN A 77 1.22 12.34 -4.16
N PRO A 78 2.49 12.60 -3.79
CA PRO A 78 2.83 13.16 -2.49
C PRO A 78 2.03 14.44 -2.16
N GLY A 79 1.65 14.58 -0.89
CA GLY A 79 0.84 15.69 -0.39
C GLY A 79 -0.68 15.48 -0.54
N MET A 80 -1.12 14.41 -1.21
CA MET A 80 -2.54 14.09 -1.28
C MET A 80 -3.06 13.59 0.07
N GLN A 81 -4.24 14.09 0.44
CA GLN A 81 -5.06 13.53 1.51
C GLN A 81 -6.30 12.90 0.88
N ILE A 82 -6.46 11.59 1.08
CA ILE A 82 -7.60 10.85 0.59
C ILE A 82 -8.49 10.52 1.78
N LYS A 83 -9.71 11.06 1.72
CA LYS A 83 -10.78 10.77 2.67
C LYS A 83 -11.66 9.72 2.00
N ASP A 84 -12.30 8.86 2.80
CA ASP A 84 -13.33 7.92 2.36
C ASP A 84 -12.88 6.56 1.79
N ILE A 85 -11.58 6.24 1.74
CA ILE A 85 -11.12 4.85 1.47
C ILE A 85 -11.57 3.90 2.60
N LEU A 86 -11.46 4.35 3.84
CA LEU A 86 -11.99 3.67 5.01
C LEU A 86 -12.71 4.69 5.89
N THR A 87 -13.96 4.41 6.24
CA THR A 87 -14.79 5.30 7.05
C THR A 87 -14.06 5.70 8.35
N GLY A 88 -13.92 7.00 8.57
CA GLY A 88 -13.28 7.55 9.77
C GLY A 88 -11.76 7.65 9.70
N LEU A 89 -11.12 7.33 8.57
CA LEU A 89 -9.69 7.48 8.36
C LEU A 89 -9.38 8.48 7.24
N ILE A 90 -8.30 9.23 7.44
CA ILE A 90 -7.66 10.06 6.43
C ILE A 90 -6.34 9.38 6.09
N ILE A 91 -6.12 9.18 4.80
CA ILE A 91 -4.90 8.62 4.25
C ILE A 91 -4.07 9.77 3.69
N GLU A 92 -2.83 9.90 4.15
CA GLU A 92 -1.89 10.88 3.63
C GLU A 92 -0.79 10.19 2.84
N ILE A 93 -0.53 10.70 1.64
CA ILE A 93 0.51 10.20 0.73
C ILE A 93 1.76 11.07 0.88
N SER A 94 2.91 10.47 1.12
CA SER A 94 4.19 11.16 1.20
C SER A 94 5.28 10.45 0.40
N GLU A 95 6.34 11.19 0.07
CA GLU A 95 7.56 10.59 -0.47
C GLU A 95 8.24 9.68 0.56
N THR A 96 9.09 8.80 0.06
CA THR A 96 10.02 8.00 0.87
C THR A 96 11.44 8.21 0.36
N ASN A 97 12.43 7.64 1.05
CA ASN A 97 13.80 7.55 0.54
C ASN A 97 13.99 6.45 -0.53
N GLU A 98 12.96 5.63 -0.77
CA GLU A 98 12.92 4.58 -1.80
C GLU A 98 12.29 5.19 -3.07
N SER A 99 13.05 5.25 -4.16
CA SER A 99 12.72 6.06 -5.36
C SER A 99 11.46 5.62 -6.11
N ASP A 100 11.02 4.38 -5.90
CA ASP A 100 9.88 3.74 -6.52
C ASP A 100 8.73 3.50 -5.54
N MET A 101 8.78 4.11 -4.35
CA MET A 101 7.73 3.95 -3.34
C MET A 101 7.20 5.26 -2.77
N LEU A 102 5.89 5.26 -2.54
CA LEU A 102 5.16 6.26 -1.76
C LEU A 102 4.75 5.67 -0.41
N LYS A 103 4.90 6.47 0.64
CA LYS A 103 4.45 6.10 1.98
C LYS A 103 3.03 6.59 2.20
N ILE A 104 2.26 5.74 2.84
CA ILE A 104 0.93 6.01 3.35
C ILE A 104 1.04 6.13 4.86
N THR A 105 0.44 7.20 5.39
CA THR A 105 0.19 7.34 6.83
C THR A 105 -1.29 7.53 7.09
N LEU A 106 -1.74 7.07 8.25
CA LEU A 106 -3.14 7.06 8.64
C LEU A 106 -3.39 7.98 9.82
N SER A 107 -4.39 8.83 9.70
CA SER A 107 -4.90 9.63 10.80
C SER A 107 -6.41 9.48 10.94
N LYS A 108 -6.95 9.74 12.14
CA LYS A 108 -8.40 9.71 12.35
C LYS A 108 -9.02 10.95 11.73
N SER A 109 -10.12 10.75 11.00
CA SER A 109 -10.98 11.86 10.61
C SER A 109 -11.60 12.46 11.88
N GLN A 110 -11.37 13.74 12.13
CA GLN A 110 -12.14 14.46 13.14
C GLN A 110 -13.57 14.55 12.61
N LEU A 111 -14.47 13.73 13.17
CA LEU A 111 -15.90 13.95 13.05
C LEU A 111 -16.19 15.30 13.70
N GLY A 112 -16.40 16.32 12.87
CA GLY A 112 -16.86 17.64 13.30
C GLY A 112 -18.30 17.63 13.78
#